data_AF-A0A0G1BEK7-F1
#
_entry.id   AF-A0A0G1BEK7-F1
#
_cell.length_a   1.000
_cell.length_b   1.000
_cell.length_c   1.000
_cell.angle_alpha   90.00
_cell.angle_beta   90.00
_cell.angle_gamma   90.00
#
_symmetry.space_group_name_H-M   'P 1'
#
loop_
_entity.id
_entity.type
_entity.pdbx_description
1 polymer ?
#
loop_
_entity_poly.entity_id
_entity_poly.type
_entity_poly.pdbx_seq_one_letter_code
_entity_poly.pdbx_strand_id
1 'polypeptide(L)'
;MRRHKEHVANKICLSFYVTDAHLNLSDVTIDEPDIYMMYWIVQLIPMYDPINIRENIFKENNWVMPYLPQAFQPYRMHPLFRVEDGGMAKRIKRMFETMWGSGYGDMIEKQAKHAQEKKMAMNFSSVKDEHDTRVVVDDTMLKFHENDRRAYYRDEWRKRVHSNFELLRMSE
;
A
#
# COMPACT_ATOMS: atom_id res chain seq x y z
N MET A 1 -5.91 16.48 -9.31
CA MET A 1 -6.16 15.06 -9.00
C MET A 1 -5.14 14.50 -8.01
N ARG A 2 -3.84 14.73 -8.22
CA ARG A 2 -2.75 14.30 -7.33
C ARG A 2 -2.49 15.27 -6.17
N ARG A 3 -2.12 14.74 -5.00
CA ARG A 3 -1.62 15.50 -3.84
C ARG A 3 -0.28 16.20 -4.15
N HIS A 4 -0.15 17.48 -3.79
CA HIS A 4 1.11 18.23 -3.79
C HIS A 4 1.21 19.04 -2.48
N LYS A 5 2.41 19.43 -2.05
CA LYS A 5 2.74 20.04 -0.74
C LYS A 5 1.60 20.90 -0.13
N GLU A 6 1.11 21.89 -0.87
CA GLU A 6 0.08 22.85 -0.43
C GLU A 6 -1.36 22.42 -0.74
N HIS A 7 -1.54 21.42 -1.59
CA HIS A 7 -2.84 20.89 -2.03
C HIS A 7 -3.01 19.43 -1.61
N VAL A 8 -3.44 19.24 -0.36
CA VAL A 8 -3.59 17.91 0.25
C VAL A 8 -5.05 17.45 0.29
N ALA A 9 -5.98 18.32 0.66
CA ALA A 9 -7.39 17.95 0.83
C ALA A 9 -8.05 17.52 -0.50
N ASN A 10 -8.87 16.47 -0.46
CA ASN A 10 -9.64 15.93 -1.59
C ASN A 10 -8.79 15.53 -2.81
N LYS A 11 -7.58 14.98 -2.59
CA LYS A 11 -6.69 14.47 -3.64
C LYS A 11 -6.32 13.02 -3.41
N ILE A 12 -6.00 12.31 -4.50
CA ILE A 12 -5.51 10.94 -4.45
C ILE A 12 -3.99 10.98 -4.21
N CYS A 13 -3.52 10.16 -3.26
CA CYS A 13 -2.10 9.93 -3.04
C CYS A 13 -1.63 8.82 -3.98
N LEU A 14 -0.63 9.14 -4.80
CA LEU A 14 -0.07 8.26 -5.82
C LEU A 14 1.36 7.87 -5.43
N SER A 15 1.55 7.48 -4.16
CA SER A 15 2.87 7.23 -3.54
C SER A 15 3.13 5.77 -3.23
N PHE A 16 2.19 4.87 -3.50
CA PHE A 16 2.32 3.45 -3.17
C PHE A 16 1.62 2.63 -4.25
N TYR A 17 2.41 1.78 -4.92
CA TYR A 17 1.96 0.82 -5.91
C TYR A 17 2.66 -0.51 -5.65
N VAL A 18 1.93 -1.60 -5.81
CA VAL A 18 2.44 -2.95 -5.62
C VAL A 18 1.74 -3.88 -6.61
N THR A 19 2.50 -4.83 -7.17
CA THR A 19 1.97 -5.86 -8.06
C THR A 19 1.51 -7.08 -7.26
N ASP A 20 0.77 -7.97 -7.91
CA ASP A 20 0.38 -9.27 -7.34
C ASP A 20 1.58 -10.20 -7.07
N ALA A 21 2.75 -9.90 -7.65
CA ALA A 21 4.00 -10.61 -7.37
C ALA A 21 4.64 -10.24 -6.01
N HIS A 22 4.19 -9.18 -5.36
CA HIS A 22 4.81 -8.65 -4.14
C HIS A 22 3.78 -8.24 -3.07
N LEU A 23 2.83 -9.12 -2.76
CA LEU A 23 1.78 -8.80 -1.78
C LEU A 23 2.24 -8.87 -0.32
N ASN A 24 3.29 -9.63 0.01
CA ASN A 24 3.88 -9.63 1.35
C ASN A 24 4.70 -8.35 1.56
N LEU A 25 4.35 -7.56 2.55
CA LEU A 25 4.99 -6.26 2.84
C LEU A 25 5.91 -6.29 4.06
N SER A 26 6.27 -7.49 4.56
CA SER A 26 7.15 -7.62 5.73
C SER A 26 8.54 -7.05 5.48
N ASP A 27 9.04 -7.11 4.24
CA ASP A 27 10.37 -6.65 3.84
C ASP A 27 10.51 -5.12 3.84
N VAL A 28 9.39 -4.39 3.68
CA VAL A 28 9.35 -2.91 3.71
C VAL A 28 8.93 -2.34 5.07
N THR A 29 8.91 -3.17 6.09
CA THR A 29 8.76 -2.74 7.49
C THR A 29 10.00 -1.96 7.94
N ILE A 30 9.86 -1.19 9.03
CA ILE A 30 11.02 -0.59 9.73
C ILE A 30 11.44 -1.50 10.89
N ASP A 31 11.44 -1.03 12.13
CA ASP A 31 11.73 -1.88 13.30
C ASP A 31 10.47 -2.52 13.87
N GLU A 32 10.63 -3.73 14.40
CA GLU A 32 9.54 -4.44 15.08
C GLU A 32 9.20 -3.85 16.46
N PRO A 33 7.90 -3.72 16.80
CA PRO A 33 6.75 -3.85 15.92
C PRO A 33 6.56 -2.59 15.05
N ASP A 34 6.41 -2.75 13.73
CA ASP A 34 5.96 -1.67 12.83
C ASP A 34 4.43 -1.53 12.93
N ILE A 35 3.96 -0.99 14.06
CA ILE A 35 2.54 -0.86 14.38
C ILE A 35 1.77 -0.06 13.33
N TYR A 36 2.43 0.92 12.70
CA TYR A 36 1.81 1.70 11.64
C TYR A 36 1.52 0.83 10.40
N MET A 37 2.53 0.07 9.93
CA MET A 37 2.36 -0.82 8.78
C MET A 37 1.28 -1.88 9.05
N MET A 38 1.28 -2.49 10.23
CA MET A 38 0.28 -3.49 10.61
C MET A 38 -1.15 -2.94 10.52
N TYR A 39 -1.42 -1.79 11.14
CA TYR A 39 -2.74 -1.18 11.06
C TYR A 39 -3.08 -0.69 9.66
N TRP A 40 -2.09 -0.21 8.90
CA TRP A 40 -2.30 0.20 7.51
C TRP A 40 -2.77 -0.98 6.64
N ILE A 41 -2.13 -2.15 6.75
CA ILE A 41 -2.53 -3.39 6.04
C ILE A 41 -3.94 -3.80 6.45
N VAL A 42 -4.19 -3.90 7.76
CA VAL A 42 -5.47 -4.40 8.31
C VAL A 42 -6.66 -3.53 7.92
N GLN A 43 -6.44 -2.22 7.80
CA GLN A 43 -7.49 -1.25 7.49
C GLN A 43 -7.65 -0.99 5.98
N LEU A 44 -7.01 -1.78 5.11
CA LEU A 44 -7.22 -1.68 3.68
C LEU A 44 -8.68 -2.00 3.32
N ILE A 45 -9.37 -0.98 2.82
CA ILE A 45 -10.70 -1.07 2.26
C ILE A 45 -10.55 -1.02 0.73
N PRO A 46 -10.93 -2.09 0.01
CA PRO A 46 -10.82 -2.12 -1.44
C PRO A 46 -11.84 -1.15 -2.03
N MET A 47 -11.44 -0.34 -3.00
CA MET A 47 -12.38 0.46 -3.81
C MET A 47 -12.83 -0.29 -5.07
N TYR A 48 -11.95 -1.13 -5.61
CA TYR A 48 -12.22 -2.01 -6.75
C TYR A 48 -11.45 -3.31 -6.56
N ASP A 49 -12.14 -4.43 -6.47
CA ASP A 49 -11.53 -5.73 -6.20
C ASP A 49 -12.31 -6.90 -6.85
N PRO A 50 -12.27 -7.00 -8.19
CA PRO A 50 -13.02 -8.03 -8.92
C PRO A 50 -12.44 -9.44 -8.77
N ILE A 51 -11.18 -9.57 -8.32
CA ILE A 51 -10.45 -10.84 -8.19
C ILE A 51 -10.12 -11.18 -6.72
N ASN A 52 -10.66 -10.43 -5.77
CA ASN A 52 -10.46 -10.63 -4.34
C ASN A 52 -8.99 -10.54 -3.87
N ILE A 53 -8.23 -9.59 -4.44
CA ILE A 53 -6.81 -9.34 -4.13
C ILE A 53 -6.58 -9.01 -2.65
N ARG A 54 -7.57 -8.42 -1.96
CA ARG A 54 -7.47 -8.13 -0.53
C ARG A 54 -7.26 -9.40 0.29
N GLU A 55 -7.92 -10.50 -0.07
CA GLU A 55 -7.74 -11.78 0.62
C GLU A 55 -6.30 -12.28 0.47
N ASN A 56 -5.72 -12.15 -0.73
CA ASN A 56 -4.33 -12.50 -0.98
C ASN A 56 -3.37 -11.60 -0.20
N ILE A 57 -3.61 -10.28 -0.14
CA ILE A 57 -2.82 -9.35 0.69
C ILE A 57 -2.83 -9.81 2.15
N PHE A 58 -3.98 -10.15 2.71
CA PHE A 58 -4.07 -10.59 4.11
C PHE A 58 -3.33 -11.91 4.35
N LYS A 59 -3.49 -12.87 3.44
CA LYS A 59 -2.79 -14.15 3.50
C LYS A 59 -1.27 -13.99 3.47
N GLU A 60 -0.74 -13.15 2.59
CA GLU A 60 0.69 -12.92 2.46
C GLU A 60 1.26 -12.09 3.62
N ASN A 61 0.42 -11.37 4.37
CA ASN A 61 0.81 -10.58 5.54
C ASN A 61 0.39 -11.21 6.88
N ASN A 62 0.34 -12.55 6.96
CA ASN A 62 -0.01 -13.26 8.19
C ASN A 62 0.94 -13.00 9.37
N TRP A 63 2.12 -12.45 9.13
CA TRP A 63 3.06 -11.99 10.15
C TRP A 63 2.47 -10.92 11.09
N VAL A 64 1.36 -10.29 10.72
CA VAL A 64 0.62 -9.32 11.56
C VAL A 64 -0.14 -10.00 12.72
N MET A 65 -0.52 -11.27 12.56
CA MET A 65 -1.42 -11.97 13.49
C MET A 65 -0.92 -12.08 14.95
N PRO A 66 0.39 -12.30 15.22
CA PRO A 66 0.90 -12.30 16.59
C PRO A 66 0.68 -10.97 17.33
N TYR A 67 0.59 -9.85 16.60
CA TYR A 67 0.40 -8.51 17.15
C TYR A 67 -1.07 -8.09 17.19
N LEU A 68 -1.85 -8.49 16.17
CA LEU A 68 -3.26 -8.15 16.01
C LEU A 68 -4.09 -9.42 15.76
N PRO A 69 -4.44 -10.20 16.80
CA PRO A 69 -5.15 -11.48 16.64
C PRO A 69 -6.51 -11.39 15.94
N GLN A 70 -7.10 -10.18 15.89
CA GLN A 70 -8.39 -9.91 15.25
C GLN A 70 -8.26 -9.06 13.97
N ALA A 71 -7.06 -8.98 13.39
CA ALA A 71 -6.74 -8.17 12.22
C ALA A 71 -7.67 -8.42 11.01
N PHE A 72 -7.73 -9.66 10.53
CA PHE A 72 -8.32 -9.96 9.22
C PHE A 72 -9.81 -10.25 9.31
N GLN A 73 -10.59 -9.19 9.55
CA GLN A 73 -12.04 -9.29 9.55
C GLN A 73 -12.60 -9.38 8.11
N PRO A 74 -13.67 -10.18 7.90
CA PRO A 74 -14.39 -10.20 6.64
C PRO A 74 -14.88 -8.80 6.31
N TYR A 75 -14.62 -8.33 5.09
CA TYR A 75 -15.17 -7.07 4.60
C TYR A 75 -16.10 -7.36 3.45
N ARG A 76 -17.31 -6.81 3.53
CA ARG A 76 -18.28 -6.82 2.44
C ARG A 76 -18.59 -5.38 2.07
N MET A 77 -18.11 -4.94 0.91
CA MET A 77 -18.47 -3.61 0.39
C MET A 77 -19.99 -3.49 0.29
N HIS A 78 -20.54 -2.37 0.78
CA HIS A 78 -21.97 -2.11 0.70
C HIS A 78 -22.43 -2.04 -0.77
N PRO A 79 -23.60 -2.59 -1.15
CA PRO A 79 -24.05 -2.64 -2.55
C PRO A 79 -24.00 -1.29 -3.28
N LEU A 80 -24.32 -0.19 -2.59
CA LEU A 80 -24.29 1.17 -3.16
C LEU A 80 -22.89 1.63 -3.61
N PHE A 81 -21.82 1.03 -3.10
CA PHE A 81 -20.44 1.35 -3.49
C PHE A 81 -19.84 0.32 -4.44
N ARG A 82 -20.59 -0.73 -4.80
CA ARG A 82 -20.12 -1.78 -5.71
C ARG A 82 -20.31 -1.34 -7.15
N VAL A 83 -19.28 -1.55 -7.96
CA VAL A 83 -19.39 -1.50 -9.41
C VAL A 83 -19.68 -2.91 -9.89
N GLU A 84 -20.91 -3.15 -10.32
CA GLU A 84 -21.29 -4.42 -10.92
C GLU A 84 -21.05 -4.39 -12.43
N ASP A 85 -20.23 -5.31 -12.92
CA ASP A 85 -19.94 -5.38 -14.35
C ASP A 85 -21.14 -5.97 -15.11
N GLY A 86 -21.80 -5.14 -15.92
CA GLY A 86 -22.77 -5.60 -16.92
C GLY A 86 -22.12 -6.45 -18.02
N GLY A 87 -22.91 -7.26 -18.73
CA GLY A 87 -22.38 -8.19 -19.75
C GLY A 87 -21.55 -7.51 -20.87
N MET A 88 -21.95 -6.31 -21.30
CA MET A 88 -21.21 -5.51 -22.28
C MET A 88 -19.90 -4.96 -21.70
N ALA A 89 -19.92 -4.47 -20.46
CA ALA A 89 -18.73 -3.97 -19.77
C ALA A 89 -17.67 -5.07 -19.62
N LYS A 90 -18.07 -6.31 -19.29
CA LYS A 90 -17.16 -7.47 -19.23
C LYS A 90 -16.45 -7.75 -20.55
N ARG A 91 -17.15 -7.62 -21.69
CA ARG A 91 -16.56 -7.83 -23.02
C ARG A 91 -15.55 -6.76 -23.37
N ILE A 92 -15.91 -5.49 -23.13
CA ILE A 92 -15.03 -4.34 -23.34
C ILE A 92 -13.78 -4.51 -22.47
N LYS A 93 -13.96 -4.75 -21.17
CA LYS A 93 -12.85 -5.00 -20.23
C LYS A 93 -11.90 -6.07 -20.73
N ARG A 94 -12.41 -7.25 -21.14
CA ARG A 94 -11.58 -8.35 -21.64
C ARG A 94 -10.80 -7.98 -22.90
N MET A 95 -11.42 -7.24 -23.82
CA MET A 95 -10.72 -6.75 -25.02
C MET A 95 -9.57 -5.82 -24.66
N PHE A 96 -9.78 -4.86 -23.76
CA PHE A 96 -8.74 -3.95 -23.29
C PHE A 96 -7.65 -4.71 -22.53
N GLU A 97 -8.00 -5.62 -21.62
CA GLU A 97 -7.01 -6.47 -20.93
C GLU A 97 -6.16 -7.28 -21.92
N THR A 98 -6.76 -7.82 -22.99
CA THR A 98 -6.02 -8.60 -24.00
C THR A 98 -5.12 -7.71 -24.86
N MET A 99 -5.59 -6.52 -25.25
CA MET A 99 -4.78 -5.60 -26.06
C MET A 99 -3.62 -5.02 -25.25
N TRP A 100 -3.85 -4.65 -23.99
CA TRP A 100 -2.83 -4.10 -23.09
C TRP A 100 -1.90 -5.17 -22.52
N GLY A 101 -2.36 -6.41 -22.38
CA GLY A 101 -1.51 -7.56 -22.01
C GLY A 101 -0.74 -8.17 -23.19
N SER A 102 -0.82 -7.57 -24.39
CA SER A 102 -0.04 -7.99 -25.56
C SER A 102 1.25 -7.17 -25.67
N GLY A 103 2.17 -7.59 -26.56
CA GLY A 103 3.47 -6.92 -26.73
C GLY A 103 3.42 -5.42 -27.08
N TYR A 104 2.28 -4.89 -27.53
CA TYR A 104 2.08 -3.44 -27.66
C TYR A 104 2.07 -2.72 -26.30
N GLY A 105 1.41 -3.32 -25.30
CA GLY A 105 1.40 -2.81 -23.93
C GLY A 105 2.79 -2.81 -23.31
N ASP A 106 3.52 -3.92 -23.44
CA ASP A 106 4.90 -4.04 -22.96
C ASP A 106 5.83 -2.96 -23.56
N MET A 107 5.63 -2.62 -24.83
CA MET A 107 6.41 -1.58 -25.49
C MET A 107 6.11 -0.19 -24.90
N ILE A 108 4.84 0.13 -24.68
CA ILE A 108 4.44 1.41 -24.06
C ILE A 108 4.94 1.48 -22.63
N GLU A 109 4.80 0.40 -21.87
CA GLU A 109 5.27 0.29 -20.49
C GLU A 109 6.78 0.58 -20.41
N LYS A 110 7.59 -0.06 -21.28
CA LYS A 110 9.04 0.19 -21.35
C LYS A 110 9.38 1.65 -21.67
N GLN A 111 8.66 2.27 -22.60
CA GLN A 111 8.87 3.69 -22.93
C GLN A 111 8.50 4.59 -21.75
N ALA A 112 7.36 4.33 -21.10
CA ALA A 112 6.91 5.08 -19.95
C ALA A 112 7.86 4.93 -18.75
N LYS A 113 8.33 3.71 -18.48
CA LYS A 113 9.32 3.40 -17.45
C LYS A 113 10.61 4.19 -17.71
N HIS A 114 11.16 4.12 -18.92
CA HIS A 114 12.38 4.84 -19.26
C HIS A 114 12.24 6.37 -19.09
N ALA A 115 11.12 6.94 -19.53
CA ALA A 115 10.84 8.36 -19.37
C ALA A 115 10.71 8.75 -17.88
N GLN A 116 10.07 7.89 -17.07
CA GLN A 116 9.87 8.10 -15.64
C GLN A 116 11.19 7.97 -14.87
N GLU A 117 12.02 6.97 -15.17
CA GLU A 117 13.35 6.78 -14.58
C GLU A 117 14.25 7.98 -14.86
N LYS A 118 14.26 8.48 -16.11
CA LYS A 118 15.00 9.70 -16.46
C LYS A 118 14.53 10.91 -15.65
N LYS A 119 13.23 11.04 -15.42
CA LYS A 119 12.68 12.10 -14.57
C LYS A 119 13.08 11.95 -13.10
N MET A 120 13.08 10.73 -12.59
CA MET A 120 13.48 10.42 -11.21
C MET A 120 14.98 10.62 -10.99
N ALA A 121 15.82 10.31 -11.98
CA ALA A 121 17.26 10.57 -11.94
C ALA A 121 17.60 12.06 -11.83
N MET A 122 16.72 12.94 -12.30
CA MET A 122 16.87 14.39 -12.14
C MET A 122 16.40 14.91 -10.76
N ASN A 123 15.80 14.07 -9.92
CA ASN A 123 15.40 14.43 -8.56
C ASN A 123 16.54 14.15 -7.56
N PHE A 124 17.52 15.05 -7.53
CA PHE A 124 18.69 14.93 -6.64
C PHE A 124 18.37 14.98 -5.14
N SER A 125 17.18 15.45 -4.76
CA SER A 125 16.71 15.43 -3.37
C SER A 125 16.07 14.10 -2.94
N SER A 126 15.99 13.12 -3.84
CA SER A 126 15.39 11.83 -3.53
C SER A 126 16.30 10.98 -2.65
N VAL A 127 15.72 10.35 -1.65
CA VAL A 127 16.40 9.38 -0.76
C VAL A 127 16.46 7.96 -1.36
N LYS A 128 16.24 7.81 -2.67
CA LYS A 128 16.14 6.50 -3.35
C LYS A 128 17.39 5.63 -3.24
N ASP A 129 18.56 6.24 -3.04
CA ASP A 129 19.85 5.56 -2.95
C ASP A 129 20.26 5.29 -1.48
N GLU A 130 19.42 5.65 -0.51
CA GLU A 130 19.64 5.33 0.91
C GLU A 130 19.29 3.87 1.21
N HIS A 131 20.01 3.25 2.16
CA HIS A 131 19.81 1.85 2.55
C HIS A 131 18.62 1.66 3.49
N ASP A 132 17.44 2.18 3.13
CA ASP A 132 16.20 1.99 3.90
C ASP A 132 14.97 1.77 3.02
N THR A 133 13.81 1.59 3.66
CA THR A 133 12.56 1.22 2.98
C THR A 133 11.65 2.41 2.68
N ARG A 134 12.09 3.66 2.84
CA ARG A 134 11.26 4.86 2.63
C ARG A 134 10.90 5.06 1.17
N VAL A 135 11.85 4.80 0.28
CA VAL A 135 11.67 4.84 -1.16
C VAL A 135 12.06 3.50 -1.76
N VAL A 136 11.10 2.84 -2.42
CA VAL A 136 11.32 1.57 -3.13
C VAL A 136 10.94 1.79 -4.58
N VAL A 137 11.84 1.43 -5.50
CA VAL A 137 11.67 1.62 -6.93
C VAL A 137 12.16 0.37 -7.64
N ASP A 138 11.26 -0.57 -7.88
CA ASP A 138 11.51 -1.77 -8.66
C ASP A 138 10.28 -2.15 -9.50
N ASP A 139 10.37 -3.28 -10.20
CA ASP A 139 9.33 -3.76 -11.13
C ASP A 139 8.07 -4.27 -10.43
N THR A 140 8.12 -4.49 -9.12
CA THR A 140 7.05 -5.06 -8.31
C THR A 140 6.47 -4.09 -7.29
N MET A 141 7.23 -3.06 -6.91
CA MET A 141 6.81 -2.06 -5.93
C MET A 141 7.34 -0.67 -6.27
N LEU A 142 6.45 0.33 -6.17
CA LEU A 142 6.80 1.75 -6.16
C LEU A 142 6.29 2.40 -4.88
N LYS A 143 7.20 2.76 -3.98
CA LYS A 143 6.91 3.40 -2.69
C LYS A 143 7.67 4.71 -2.60
N PHE A 144 6.97 5.80 -2.25
CA PHE A 144 7.53 7.16 -2.23
C PHE A 144 7.20 7.88 -0.92
N HIS A 145 7.74 7.41 0.20
CA HIS A 145 7.51 7.99 1.54
C HIS A 145 8.78 8.62 2.11
N GLU A 146 9.26 9.70 1.49
CA GLU A 146 10.49 10.40 1.90
C GLU A 146 10.43 10.91 3.37
N ASN A 147 9.25 11.35 3.83
CA ASN A 147 9.01 11.73 5.22
C ASN A 147 8.25 10.62 5.96
N ASP A 148 8.99 9.60 6.38
CA ASP A 148 8.46 8.45 7.09
C ASP A 148 8.34 8.72 8.60
N ARG A 149 7.10 8.77 9.08
CA ARG A 149 6.77 9.02 10.50
C ARG A 149 6.49 7.73 11.29
N ARG A 150 6.71 6.55 10.69
CA ARG A 150 6.38 5.26 11.35
C ARG A 150 7.12 5.08 12.66
N ALA A 151 8.41 5.41 12.72
CA ALA A 151 9.22 5.32 13.95
C ALA A 151 8.66 6.22 15.07
N TYR A 152 8.31 7.47 14.74
CA TYR A 152 7.68 8.40 15.68
C TYR A 152 6.37 7.83 16.24
N TYR A 153 5.48 7.30 15.39
CA TYR A 153 4.21 6.74 15.84
C TYR A 153 4.39 5.49 16.70
N ARG A 154 5.35 4.64 16.37
CA ARG A 154 5.72 3.47 17.18
C ARG A 154 6.15 3.88 18.59
N ASP A 155 7.02 4.87 18.69
CA ASP A 155 7.56 5.30 19.99
C ASP A 155 6.47 5.95 20.86
N GLU A 156 5.58 6.75 20.26
CA GLU A 156 4.41 7.30 20.94
C GLU A 156 3.41 6.22 21.36
N TRP A 157 3.20 5.20 20.52
CA TRP A 157 2.36 4.06 20.86
C TRP A 157 2.92 3.28 22.06
N ARG A 158 4.22 2.99 22.06
CA ARG A 158 4.91 2.30 23.17
C ARG A 158 4.73 3.04 24.51
N LYS A 159 4.90 4.36 24.52
CA LYS A 159 4.71 5.19 25.73
C LYS A 159 3.29 5.05 26.28
N ARG A 160 2.27 5.13 25.42
CA ARG A 160 0.86 5.04 25.83
C ARG A 160 0.51 3.66 26.37
N VAL A 161 0.96 2.61 25.69
CA VAL A 161 0.71 1.23 26.12
C VAL A 161 1.37 0.95 27.47
N HIS A 162 2.62 1.36 27.65
CA HIS A 162 3.33 1.19 28.93
C HIS A 162 2.66 1.94 30.07
N SER A 163 2.28 3.21 29.86
CA SER A 163 1.53 4.00 30.85
C SER A 163 0.22 3.34 31.27
N ASN A 164 -0.51 2.72 30.34
CA ASN A 164 -1.78 2.06 30.64
C ASN A 164 -1.58 0.76 31.45
N PHE A 165 -0.51 0.01 31.19
CA PHE A 165 -0.19 -1.18 31.96
C PHE A 165 0.20 -0.85 33.41
N GLU A 166 0.95 0.22 33.63
CA GLU A 166 1.27 0.68 35.00
C GLU A 166 0.04 1.16 35.76
N LEU A 167 -0.89 1.89 35.09
CA LEU A 167 -2.15 2.31 35.70
C LEU A 167 -3.04 1.11 36.10
N LEU A 168 -3.12 0.07 35.26
CA LEU A 168 -3.88 -1.14 35.56
C LEU A 168 -3.30 -1.90 36.76
N ARG A 169 -1.97 -2.01 36.85
CA ARG A 169 -1.29 -2.65 37.98
C ARG A 169 -1.42 -1.89 39.30
N MET A 170 -1.64 -0.57 39.27
CA MET A 170 -1.88 0.23 40.47
C MET A 170 -3.35 0.22 40.92
N SER A 171 -4.25 -0.35 40.12
CA SER A 171 -5.69 -0.45 40.40
C SER A 171 -6.14 -1.83 40.90
N GLU A 172 -5.22 -2.80 40.96
CA GLU A 172 -5.38 -4.13 41.58
C GLU A 172 -4.76 -4.14 42.98
#